data_AF-A0A7D9IJI1-F1
#
_entry.id   AF-A0A7D9IJI1-F1
#
_cell.length_a   1.000
_cell.length_b   1.000
_cell.length_c   1.000
_cell.angle_alpha   90.00
_cell.angle_beta   90.00
_cell.angle_gamma   90.00
#
_symmetry.space_group_name_H-M   'P 1'
#
loop_
_entity.id
_entity.type
_entity.pdbx_description
1 polymer ?
#
loop_
_entity_poly.entity_id
_entity_poly.type
_entity_poly.pdbx_seq_one_letter_code
_entity_poly.pdbx_strand_id
1 'polypeptide(L)'
;MEEELKAVKNSLTRVADTLERIESSRSGPAIPLRLQGPSTINGTGRVEILYNGQWGTICDDDWDIKDARVVCRQLGYKYGVRALQGSQVPDGSGQIWLDDVRCTGSEQSLSDCLHSGWGNENCGHSEDAGVECSSV
;
A
#
# COMPACT_ATOMS: atom_id res chain seq x y z
N MET A 1 -34.52 16.36 -35.26
CA MET A 1 -33.15 15.95 -35.63
C MET A 1 -32.09 16.63 -34.78
N GLU A 2 -31.94 17.96 -34.76
CA GLU A 2 -30.91 18.61 -33.92
C GLU A 2 -31.13 18.43 -32.41
N GLU A 3 -32.38 18.52 -31.94
CA GLU A 3 -32.70 18.30 -30.51
C GLU A 3 -32.45 16.85 -30.06
N GLU A 4 -32.71 15.87 -30.93
CA GLU A 4 -32.41 14.46 -30.65
C GLU A 4 -30.90 14.22 -30.62
N LEU A 5 -30.15 14.84 -31.55
CA LEU A 5 -28.69 14.79 -31.55
C LEU A 5 -28.11 15.41 -30.26
N LYS A 6 -28.72 16.48 -29.75
CA LYS A 6 -28.35 17.12 -28.49
C LYS A 6 -28.64 16.23 -27.29
N ALA A 7 -29.79 15.55 -27.27
CA ALA A 7 -30.16 14.60 -26.23
C ALA A 7 -29.21 13.37 -26.20
N VAL A 8 -28.83 12.85 -27.37
CA VAL A 8 -27.86 11.75 -27.48
C VAL A 8 -26.48 12.18 -27.00
N LYS A 9 -25.99 13.36 -27.41
CA LYS A 9 -24.70 13.90 -26.94
C LYS A 9 -24.68 14.08 -25.41
N ASN A 10 -25.72 14.66 -24.83
CA ASN A 10 -25.81 14.85 -23.38
C ASN A 10 -25.83 13.51 -22.62
N SER A 11 -26.50 12.49 -23.17
CA SER A 11 -26.51 11.15 -22.60
C SER A 11 -25.14 10.49 -22.67
N LEU A 12 -24.41 10.66 -23.78
CA LEU A 12 -23.05 10.17 -23.93
C LEU A 12 -22.07 10.84 -22.95
N THR A 13 -22.20 12.15 -22.73
CA THR A 13 -21.39 12.86 -21.73
C THR A 13 -21.64 12.31 -20.33
N ARG A 14 -22.90 12.07 -19.94
CA ARG A 14 -23.24 11.50 -18.63
C ARG A 14 -22.70 10.08 -18.45
N VAL A 15 -22.69 9.27 -19.51
CA VAL A 15 -22.10 7.93 -19.50
C VAL A 15 -20.58 8.02 -19.34
N ALA A 16 -19.90 8.93 -20.07
CA ALA A 16 -18.46 9.15 -19.94
C ALA A 16 -18.07 9.59 -18.52
N ASP A 17 -18.77 10.58 -17.95
CA ASP A 17 -18.53 11.03 -16.56
C ASP A 17 -18.74 9.90 -15.54
N THR A 18 -19.69 9.00 -15.81
CA THR A 18 -19.96 7.84 -14.95
C THR A 18 -18.84 6.80 -15.09
N LEU A 19 -18.30 6.59 -16.29
CA LEU A 19 -17.20 5.67 -16.54
C LEU A 19 -15.90 6.17 -15.90
N GLU A 20 -15.57 7.46 -16.03
CA GLU A 20 -14.40 8.05 -15.37
C GLU A 20 -14.50 7.95 -13.84
N ARG A 21 -15.69 8.10 -13.27
CA ARG A 21 -15.94 7.87 -11.83
C ARG A 21 -15.82 6.40 -11.45
N ILE A 22 -16.26 5.47 -12.30
CA ILE A 22 -16.12 4.02 -12.06
C ILE A 22 -14.65 3.62 -12.15
N GLU A 23 -13.90 4.13 -13.12
CA GLU A 23 -12.46 3.91 -13.28
C GLU A 23 -11.67 4.53 -12.13
N SER A 24 -12.05 5.72 -11.66
CA SER A 24 -11.48 6.33 -10.46
C SER A 24 -11.88 5.62 -9.16
N SER A 25 -13.02 4.92 -9.12
CA SER A 25 -13.46 4.12 -7.98
C SER A 25 -12.87 2.71 -7.95
N ARG A 26 -12.37 2.23 -9.10
CA ARG A 26 -11.48 1.08 -9.17
C ARG A 26 -10.09 1.60 -8.83
N SER A 27 -9.74 1.55 -7.55
CA SER A 27 -8.32 1.58 -7.17
C SER A 27 -7.58 0.67 -8.14
N GLY A 28 -6.56 1.19 -8.84
CA GLY A 28 -5.68 0.35 -9.65
C GLY A 28 -5.22 -0.87 -8.83
N PRO A 29 -4.83 -1.99 -9.45
CA PRO A 29 -4.43 -3.16 -8.69
C PRO A 29 -3.34 -2.75 -7.70
N ALA A 30 -3.65 -2.85 -6.41
CA ALA A 30 -2.73 -2.49 -5.35
C ALA A 30 -1.43 -3.28 -5.56
N ILE A 31 -0.31 -2.62 -5.37
CA ILE A 31 1.00 -3.25 -5.53
C ILE A 31 1.10 -4.46 -4.58
N PRO A 32 1.66 -5.61 -5.01
CA PRO A 32 1.69 -6.77 -4.14
C PRO A 32 2.54 -6.54 -2.89
N LEU A 33 1.99 -6.92 -1.74
CA LEU A 33 2.69 -7.00 -0.46
C LEU A 33 2.79 -8.46 -0.02
N ARG A 34 3.81 -8.76 0.80
CA ARG A 34 3.90 -10.01 1.56
C ARG A 34 4.50 -9.76 2.93
N LEU A 35 4.19 -10.64 3.88
CA LEU A 35 4.87 -10.69 5.16
C LEU A 35 5.94 -11.79 5.15
N GLN A 36 7.08 -11.52 5.78
CA GLN A 36 8.16 -12.47 5.98
C GLN A 36 8.50 -12.60 7.47
N GLY A 37 8.96 -13.79 7.86
CA GLY A 37 9.35 -14.11 9.23
C GLY A 37 8.50 -15.22 9.87
N PRO A 38 8.88 -15.67 11.09
CA PRO A 38 8.36 -16.89 11.71
C PRO A 38 6.87 -16.82 12.07
N SER A 39 6.32 -15.62 12.25
CA SER A 39 4.94 -15.39 12.68
C SER A 39 4.01 -14.97 11.53
N THR A 40 4.44 -15.13 10.27
CA THR A 40 3.68 -14.70 9.08
C THR A 40 2.26 -15.28 9.04
N ILE A 41 2.08 -16.52 9.49
CA ILE A 41 0.76 -17.18 9.52
C ILE A 41 -0.24 -16.47 10.46
N ASN A 42 0.26 -15.75 11.47
CA ASN A 42 -0.55 -14.97 12.40
C ASN A 42 -0.75 -13.52 11.94
N GLY A 43 -0.31 -13.16 10.72
CA GLY A 43 -0.33 -11.78 10.24
C GLY A 43 0.75 -10.90 10.84
N THR A 44 1.85 -11.48 11.33
CA THR A 44 2.97 -10.74 11.90
C THR A 44 4.24 -10.99 11.11
N GLY A 45 4.93 -9.93 10.67
CA GLY A 45 6.21 -10.09 9.98
C GLY A 45 6.74 -8.79 9.39
N ARG A 46 7.96 -8.89 8.83
CA ARG A 46 8.56 -7.84 8.00
C ARG A 46 7.71 -7.65 6.76
N VAL A 47 7.47 -6.39 6.38
CA VAL A 47 6.72 -6.08 5.16
C VAL A 47 7.69 -6.04 3.98
N GLU A 48 7.32 -6.71 2.89
CA GLU A 48 8.00 -6.57 1.60
C GLU A 48 7.00 -6.15 0.52
N ILE A 49 7.49 -5.34 -0.42
CA ILE A 49 6.73 -4.74 -1.51
C ILE A 49 7.35 -5.11 -2.86
N LEU A 50 6.51 -5.45 -3.84
CA LEU A 50 6.97 -5.83 -5.18
C LEU A 50 6.92 -4.64 -6.14
N TYR A 51 8.07 -4.02 -6.40
CA TYR A 51 8.19 -2.93 -7.36
C TYR A 51 9.19 -3.29 -8.48
N ASN A 52 8.85 -2.92 -9.73
CA ASN A 52 9.65 -3.25 -10.93
C ASN A 52 10.09 -4.73 -11.03
N GLY A 53 9.23 -5.66 -10.60
CA GLY A 53 9.46 -7.09 -10.67
C GLY A 53 10.40 -7.65 -9.60
N GLN A 54 10.83 -6.83 -8.63
CA GLN A 54 11.72 -7.23 -7.55
C GLN A 54 11.09 -6.95 -6.18
N TRP A 55 11.16 -7.94 -5.28
CA TRP A 55 10.79 -7.75 -3.88
C TRP A 55 11.86 -6.93 -3.17
N GLY A 56 11.43 -5.99 -2.34
CA GLY A 56 12.29 -5.22 -1.46
C GLY A 56 11.57 -4.90 -0.15
N THR A 57 12.36 -4.43 0.82
CA THR A 57 11.89 -4.09 2.16
C THR A 57 11.51 -2.61 2.24
N ILE A 58 11.08 -2.18 3.43
CA ILE A 58 10.64 -0.82 3.73
C ILE A 58 11.41 -0.39 4.98
N CYS A 59 11.96 0.83 5.00
CA CYS A 59 12.60 1.37 6.19
C CYS A 59 11.57 1.74 7.26
N ASP A 60 11.97 1.67 8.54
CA ASP A 60 11.12 1.97 9.69
C ASP A 60 11.12 3.44 10.13
N ASP A 61 11.86 4.31 9.42
CA ASP A 61 11.79 5.75 9.58
C ASP A 61 10.38 6.28 9.27
N ASP A 62 9.84 7.07 10.22
CA ASP A 62 8.46 7.54 10.28
C ASP A 62 7.36 6.43 10.30
N TRP A 63 7.73 5.15 10.36
CA TRP A 63 6.80 4.00 10.32
C TRP A 63 5.92 3.93 11.58
N ASP A 64 4.63 4.16 11.40
CA ASP A 64 3.63 4.26 12.47
C ASP A 64 2.39 3.34 12.26
N ILE A 65 1.49 3.38 13.23
CA ILE A 65 0.29 2.53 13.25
C ILE A 65 -0.66 2.78 12.07
N LYS A 66 -0.61 3.94 11.43
CA LYS A 66 -1.41 4.25 10.23
C LYS A 66 -0.86 3.49 9.03
N ASP A 67 0.45 3.38 8.89
CA ASP A 67 1.09 2.58 7.84
C ASP A 67 0.74 1.11 8.01
N ALA A 68 0.87 0.61 9.24
CA ALA A 68 0.49 -0.76 9.57
C ALA A 68 -0.98 -1.06 9.25
N ARG A 69 -1.90 -0.10 9.46
CA ARG A 69 -3.31 -0.27 9.10
C ARG A 69 -3.52 -0.36 7.59
N VAL A 70 -2.80 0.42 6.79
CA VAL A 70 -2.85 0.35 5.33
C VAL A 70 -2.34 -1.00 4.85
N VAL A 71 -1.16 -1.43 5.32
CA VAL A 71 -0.58 -2.75 4.99
C VAL A 71 -1.52 -3.89 5.35
N CYS A 72 -2.01 -3.92 6.59
CA CYS A 72 -2.87 -5.00 7.05
C CYS A 72 -4.18 -5.06 6.24
N ARG A 73 -4.80 -3.91 5.95
CA ARG A 73 -6.01 -3.86 5.11
C ARG A 73 -5.72 -4.32 3.68
N GLN A 74 -4.61 -3.88 3.09
CA GLN A 74 -4.19 -4.28 1.74
C GLN A 74 -3.93 -5.79 1.63
N LEU A 75 -3.42 -6.40 2.70
CA LEU A 75 -3.24 -7.86 2.82
C LEU A 75 -4.53 -8.61 3.18
N GLY A 76 -5.66 -7.92 3.38
CA GLY A 76 -6.96 -8.52 3.67
C GLY A 76 -7.26 -8.77 5.15
N TYR A 77 -6.42 -8.29 6.07
CA TYR A 77 -6.70 -8.30 7.51
C TYR A 77 -7.68 -7.18 7.88
N LYS A 78 -8.41 -7.38 8.99
CA LYS A 78 -9.40 -6.42 9.46
C LYS A 78 -8.77 -5.25 10.23
N TYR A 79 -7.69 -5.52 10.95
CA TYR A 79 -7.04 -4.56 11.83
C TYR A 79 -5.51 -4.58 11.68
N GLY A 80 -4.90 -3.40 11.72
CA GLY A 80 -3.48 -3.24 12.05
C GLY A 80 -3.34 -3.01 13.56
N VAL A 81 -2.66 -3.92 14.24
CA VAL A 81 -2.50 -3.94 15.70
C VAL A 81 -1.28 -3.13 16.10
N ARG A 82 -0.14 -3.35 15.42
CA ARG A 82 1.13 -2.65 15.70
C ARG A 82 1.91 -2.41 14.42
N ALA A 83 2.61 -1.27 14.40
CA ALA A 83 3.79 -1.07 13.57
C ALA A 83 4.98 -1.69 14.30
N LEU A 84 5.74 -2.53 13.60
CA LEU A 84 6.97 -3.14 14.11
C LEU A 84 8.15 -2.44 13.45
N GLN A 85 9.16 -2.14 14.24
CA GLN A 85 10.40 -1.49 13.81
C GLN A 85 11.55 -2.51 13.85
N GLY A 86 12.55 -2.32 13.00
CA GLY A 86 13.77 -3.12 12.81
C GLY A 86 13.83 -4.42 13.62
N SER A 87 14.55 -4.38 14.74
CA SER A 87 14.82 -5.52 15.65
C SER A 87 13.61 -6.37 16.10
N GLN A 88 12.37 -5.94 15.86
CA GLN A 88 11.14 -6.69 16.15
C GLN A 88 10.75 -7.67 15.03
N VAL A 89 11.38 -7.56 13.86
CA VAL A 89 11.23 -8.49 12.74
C VAL A 89 12.62 -8.98 12.30
N PRO A 90 12.71 -10.12 11.59
CA PRO A 90 13.98 -10.53 11.01
C PRO A 90 14.43 -9.50 9.98
N ASP A 91 15.74 -9.27 9.87
CA ASP A 91 16.34 -8.48 8.80
C ASP A 91 16.01 -9.10 7.43
N GLY A 92 15.82 -8.23 6.44
CA GLY A 92 15.73 -8.59 5.04
C GLY A 92 17.09 -8.57 4.35
N SER A 93 17.03 -8.45 3.02
CA SER A 93 18.21 -8.37 2.17
C SER A 93 17.86 -7.76 0.81
N GLY A 94 18.81 -7.10 0.17
CA GLY A 94 18.67 -6.59 -1.18
C GLY A 94 18.18 -5.15 -1.21
N GLN A 95 17.13 -4.87 -1.99
CA GLN A 95 16.63 -3.51 -2.17
C GLN A 95 15.71 -3.10 -1.02
N ILE A 96 15.91 -1.89 -0.51
CA ILE A 96 14.92 -1.17 0.31
C ILE A 96 14.14 -0.26 -0.66
N TRP A 97 12.84 -0.47 -0.80
CA TRP A 97 12.04 0.23 -1.82
C TRP A 97 11.43 1.53 -1.34
N LEU A 98 11.10 1.62 -0.05
CA LEU A 98 10.41 2.76 0.51
C LEU A 98 11.09 3.17 1.82
N ASP A 99 11.06 4.48 2.06
CA ASP A 99 11.58 5.17 3.23
C ASP A 99 10.69 6.39 3.53
N ASP A 100 10.72 6.88 4.76
CA ASP A 100 9.86 7.94 5.31
C ASP A 100 8.38 7.75 4.94
N VAL A 101 7.84 6.54 5.15
CA VAL A 101 6.44 6.24 4.80
C VAL A 101 5.50 6.90 5.81
N ARG A 102 4.54 7.69 5.31
CA ARG A 102 3.65 8.53 6.13
C ARG A 102 2.22 8.46 5.64
N CYS A 103 1.57 7.34 5.84
CA CYS A 103 0.17 7.16 5.52
C CYS A 103 -0.72 8.04 6.42
N THR A 104 -1.84 8.49 5.87
CA THR A 104 -2.97 9.01 6.65
C THR A 104 -3.77 7.88 7.32
N GLY A 105 -3.64 6.66 6.82
CA GLY A 105 -4.33 5.45 7.27
C GLY A 105 -5.54 5.09 6.40
N SER A 106 -5.87 5.92 5.41
CA SER A 106 -7.04 5.79 4.54
C SER A 106 -6.72 5.26 3.14
N GLU A 107 -5.43 5.22 2.78
CA GLU A 107 -4.90 4.77 1.51
C GLU A 107 -5.26 3.30 1.24
N GLN A 108 -5.59 2.96 0.00
CA GLN A 108 -5.90 1.56 -0.35
C GLN A 108 -4.64 0.73 -0.59
N SER A 109 -3.55 1.38 -1.00
CA SER A 109 -2.24 0.78 -1.21
C SER A 109 -1.16 1.53 -0.44
N LEU A 110 -0.16 0.82 0.08
CA LEU A 110 1.01 1.41 0.74
C LEU A 110 1.77 2.37 -0.20
N SER A 111 1.79 2.08 -1.50
CA SER A 111 2.40 2.94 -2.53
C SER A 111 1.71 4.29 -2.73
N ASP A 112 0.50 4.46 -2.20
CA ASP A 112 -0.26 5.72 -2.31
C ASP A 112 0.04 6.66 -1.13
N CYS A 113 0.73 6.17 -0.10
CA CYS A 113 1.15 6.97 1.04
C CYS A 113 2.28 7.92 0.63
N LEU A 114 2.43 9.03 1.36
CA LEU A 114 3.61 9.87 1.21
C LEU A 114 4.85 9.06 1.58
N HIS A 115 5.90 9.14 0.78
CA HIS A 115 7.18 8.46 0.98
C HIS A 115 8.29 9.18 0.21
N SER A 116 9.56 8.93 0.54
CA SER A 116 10.73 9.59 -0.06
C SER A 116 10.99 9.24 -1.54
N GLY A 117 10.25 8.27 -2.08
CA GLY A 117 10.29 7.85 -3.49
C GLY A 117 10.93 6.47 -3.64
N TRP A 118 10.65 5.79 -4.76
CA TRP A 118 11.11 4.41 -4.98
C TRP A 118 12.63 4.28 -4.95
N GLY A 119 13.14 3.54 -3.97
CA GLY A 119 14.58 3.27 -3.78
C GLY A 119 15.40 4.50 -3.36
N ASN A 120 14.73 5.57 -2.93
CA ASN A 120 15.40 6.72 -2.31
C ASN A 120 15.32 6.56 -0.79
N GLU A 121 16.42 6.08 -0.21
CA GLU A 121 16.49 5.64 1.18
C GLU A 121 17.92 5.81 1.72
N ASN A 122 18.06 5.86 3.04
CA ASN A 122 19.37 5.88 3.71
C ASN A 122 19.48 4.86 4.86
N CYS A 123 18.77 3.74 4.75
CA CYS A 123 18.63 2.76 5.82
C CYS A 123 19.44 1.49 5.58
N GLY A 124 19.68 0.73 6.64
CA GLY A 124 20.14 -0.65 6.58
C GLY A 124 19.01 -1.64 6.88
N HIS A 125 19.22 -2.92 6.58
CA HIS A 125 18.20 -3.95 6.88
C HIS A 125 17.93 -4.19 8.37
N SER A 126 18.75 -3.63 9.26
CA SER A 126 18.44 -3.55 10.69
C SER A 126 17.27 -2.63 11.02
N GLU A 127 16.86 -1.81 10.05
CA GLU A 127 15.77 -0.81 10.12
C GLU A 127 14.58 -1.26 9.26
N ASP A 128 14.50 -2.55 8.88
CA ASP A 128 13.37 -3.03 8.09
C ASP A 128 12.05 -3.03 8.91
N ALA A 129 11.02 -2.43 8.33
CA ALA A 129 9.71 -2.29 8.94
C ALA A 129 8.86 -3.56 8.87
N GLY A 130 8.01 -3.73 9.88
CA GLY A 130 7.08 -4.83 9.99
C GLY A 130 5.70 -4.42 10.48
N VAL A 131 4.79 -5.38 10.52
CA VAL A 131 3.44 -5.19 11.07
C VAL A 131 3.02 -6.38 11.92
N GLU A 132 2.08 -6.11 12.82
CA GLU A 132 1.22 -7.11 13.44
C GLU A 132 -0.23 -6.81 13.04
N CYS A 133 -0.87 -7.74 12.34
CA CYS A 133 -2.26 -7.65 11.89
C CYS A 133 -3.19 -8.56 12.71
N SER A 134 -4.50 -8.31 12.65
CA SER A 134 -5.53 -9.21 13.17
C SER A 134 -6.73 -9.31 12.23
N SER A 135 -7.30 -10.51 12.13
CA SER A 135 -8.59 -10.77 11.46
C SER A 135 -9.75 -10.92 12.43
N VAL A 136 -9.48 -10.91 13.74
CA VAL A 136 -10.46 -11.07 14.83
C VAL A 136 -10.53 -9.82 15.70
#